data_AF-A0A7J3S0M4-F1
#
_entry.id   AF-A0A7J3S0M4-F1
#
_cell.length_a   1.000
_cell.length_b   1.000
_cell.length_c   1.000
_cell.angle_alpha   90.00
_cell.angle_beta   90.00
_cell.angle_gamma   90.00
#
_symmetry.space_group_name_H-M   'P 1'
#
loop_
_entity.id
_entity.type
_entity.pdbx_description
1 polymer ?
#
loop_
_entity_poly.entity_id
_entity_poly.type
_entity_poly.pdbx_seq_one_letter_code
_entity_poly.pdbx_strand_id
1 'polypeptide(L)'
;MPRKGEGRRERLLGDPSIRRWYNNLLRGSTTTAENRLRTLGFVCETWGKAPEDLLTSAKADREAFEDELSDFIDSLFRKGERADNISNKLKAIKSWLEFNGIRLQRKIKTGTSETPEETVPSHEELARLFRFCPPRERVAAAFMAFAGVRPEVLGNYTGTDGLKLSDLPELKVREGKVEAETLPMKVNVRRSISKGRNNYFTFLSSEGFNYLKE
;
A
#
# COMPACT_ATOMS: atom_id res chain seq x y z
N MET A 1 20.46 9.06 1.71
CA MET A 1 20.55 8.20 2.90
C MET A 1 19.89 6.87 2.58
N PRO A 2 20.54 5.72 2.83
CA PRO A 2 19.92 4.43 2.60
C PRO A 2 18.66 4.29 3.46
N ARG A 3 17.54 3.86 2.87
CA ARG A 3 16.30 3.62 3.62
C ARG A 3 16.55 2.54 4.68
N LYS A 4 15.98 2.71 5.87
CA LYS A 4 16.05 1.71 6.96
C LYS A 4 15.57 0.35 6.42
N GLY A 5 16.49 -0.59 6.21
CA GLY A 5 16.22 -1.92 5.66
C GLY A 5 16.85 -2.27 4.30
N GLU A 6 17.56 -1.35 3.64
CA GLU A 6 18.23 -1.63 2.35
C GLU A 6 19.22 -2.81 2.43
N GLY A 7 20.07 -2.85 3.46
CA GLY A 7 20.98 -3.99 3.66
C GLY A 7 20.29 -5.32 3.95
N ARG A 8 19.07 -5.32 4.51
CA ARG A 8 18.27 -6.55 4.70
C ARG A 8 17.71 -7.05 3.38
N ARG A 9 17.18 -6.12 2.56
CA ARG A 9 16.66 -6.43 1.22
C ARG A 9 17.73 -7.04 0.33
N GLU A 10 18.91 -6.44 0.28
CA GLU A 10 20.03 -6.90 -0.53
C GLU A 10 20.47 -8.31 -0.14
N ARG A 11 20.60 -8.58 1.17
CA ARG A 11 20.90 -9.93 1.67
C ARG A 11 19.86 -10.96 1.23
N LEU A 12 18.58 -10.68 1.41
CA LEU A 12 17.50 -11.60 1.01
C LEU A 12 17.45 -11.82 -0.50
N LEU A 13 17.61 -10.77 -1.30
CA LEU A 13 17.62 -10.88 -2.77
C LEU A 13 18.91 -11.49 -3.31
N GLY A 14 19.94 -11.68 -2.48
CA GLY A 14 21.11 -12.48 -2.79
C GLY A 14 20.75 -13.95 -3.03
N ASP A 15 19.72 -14.46 -2.35
CA ASP A 15 19.20 -15.82 -2.58
C ASP A 15 18.42 -15.90 -3.91
N PRO A 16 18.78 -16.81 -4.84
CA PRO A 16 18.10 -16.96 -6.12
C PRO A 16 16.62 -17.38 -6.02
N SER A 17 16.25 -18.20 -5.03
CA SER A 17 14.88 -18.65 -4.80
C SER A 17 14.00 -17.50 -4.30
N ILE A 18 14.49 -16.73 -3.32
CA ILE A 18 13.81 -15.53 -2.83
C ILE A 18 13.66 -14.50 -3.96
N ARG A 19 14.70 -14.31 -4.79
CA ARG A 19 14.63 -13.41 -5.94
C ARG A 19 13.57 -13.86 -6.95
N ARG A 20 13.45 -15.15 -7.24
CA ARG A 20 12.40 -15.69 -8.14
C ARG A 20 11.00 -15.45 -7.57
N TRP A 21 10.82 -15.70 -6.27
CA TRP A 21 9.56 -15.42 -5.57
C TRP A 21 9.20 -13.93 -5.61
N TYR A 22 10.14 -13.06 -5.28
CA TYR A 22 9.97 -11.61 -5.32
C TYR A 22 9.60 -11.12 -6.73
N ASN A 23 10.32 -11.58 -7.76
CA ASN A 23 10.01 -11.25 -9.15
C ASN A 23 8.64 -11.77 -9.59
N ASN A 24 8.20 -12.92 -9.07
CA ASN A 24 6.84 -13.41 -9.30
C ASN A 24 5.79 -12.47 -8.70
N LEU A 25 6.00 -11.99 -7.47
CA LEU A 25 5.10 -11.03 -6.82
C LEU A 25 5.06 -9.68 -7.55
N LEU A 26 6.22 -9.22 -8.06
CA LEU A 26 6.33 -7.94 -8.79
C LEU A 26 5.42 -7.89 -10.01
N ARG A 27 5.22 -9.00 -10.73
CA ARG A 27 4.31 -9.08 -11.88
C ARG A 27 2.86 -8.78 -11.49
N GLY A 28 2.47 -9.09 -10.25
CA GLY A 28 1.16 -8.80 -9.71
C GLY A 28 1.08 -7.39 -9.13
N SER A 29 1.95 -7.05 -8.18
CA SER A 29 1.93 -5.76 -7.47
C SER A 29 3.29 -5.45 -6.83
N THR A 30 3.86 -4.31 -7.20
CA THR A 30 5.10 -3.79 -6.60
C THR A 30 4.99 -3.63 -5.09
N THR A 31 3.91 -2.99 -4.62
CA THR A 31 3.66 -2.76 -3.20
C THR A 31 3.57 -4.07 -2.42
N THR A 32 2.91 -5.09 -2.97
CA THR A 32 2.80 -6.41 -2.34
C THR A 32 4.16 -7.10 -2.29
N ALA A 33 4.95 -7.05 -3.37
CA ALA A 33 6.26 -7.67 -3.43
C ALA A 33 7.21 -7.07 -2.39
N GLU A 34 7.30 -5.73 -2.32
CA GLU A 34 8.14 -5.04 -1.34
C GLU A 34 7.68 -5.28 0.09
N ASN A 35 6.37 -5.21 0.34
CA ASN A 35 5.82 -5.47 1.66
C ASN A 35 6.10 -6.90 2.12
N ARG A 36 5.85 -7.91 1.27
CA ARG A 36 6.08 -9.32 1.61
C ARG A 36 7.56 -9.63 1.82
N LEU A 37 8.46 -9.13 0.97
CA LEU A 37 9.91 -9.32 1.13
C LEU A 37 10.41 -8.75 2.47
N ARG A 38 10.04 -7.50 2.76
CA ARG A 38 10.40 -6.83 4.02
C ARG A 38 9.83 -7.57 5.23
N THR A 39 8.59 -8.03 5.12
CA THR A 39 7.88 -8.72 6.21
C THR A 39 8.45 -10.11 6.44
N LEU A 40 8.77 -10.86 5.39
CA LEU A 40 9.44 -12.17 5.50
C LEU A 40 10.79 -12.01 6.21
N GLY A 41 11.60 -11.02 5.81
CA GLY A 41 12.87 -10.72 6.49
C GLY A 41 12.70 -10.42 7.97
N PHE A 42 11.69 -9.62 8.34
CA PHE A 42 11.39 -9.33 9.74
C PHE A 42 10.94 -10.57 10.52
N VAL A 43 10.09 -11.42 9.91
CA VAL A 43 9.66 -12.69 10.51
C VAL A 43 10.86 -13.58 10.79
N CYS A 44 11.71 -13.79 9.79
CA CYS A 44 12.90 -14.62 9.88
C CYS A 44 13.84 -14.15 11.00
N GLU A 45 14.11 -12.84 11.09
CA GLU A 45 14.91 -12.28 12.18
C GLU A 45 14.25 -12.44 13.55
N THR A 46 12.92 -12.28 13.65
CA THR A 46 12.19 -12.37 14.92
C THR A 46 12.05 -13.81 15.42
N TRP A 47 11.88 -14.75 14.49
CA TRP A 47 11.75 -16.19 14.77
C TRP A 47 13.13 -16.87 14.88
N GLY A 48 14.21 -16.21 14.44
CA GLY A 48 15.56 -16.79 14.44
C GLY A 48 15.73 -17.90 13.41
N LYS A 49 15.04 -17.82 12.27
CA LYS A 49 15.09 -18.80 11.17
C LYS A 49 15.40 -18.12 9.85
N ALA A 50 16.21 -18.73 9.01
CA ALA A 50 16.33 -18.34 7.61
C ALA A 50 15.06 -18.71 6.82
N PRO A 51 14.79 -18.05 5.67
CA PRO A 51 13.68 -18.42 4.80
C PRO A 51 13.71 -19.90 4.38
N GLU A 52 14.89 -20.48 4.20
CA GLU A 52 15.13 -21.88 3.83
C GLU A 52 14.80 -22.84 4.98
N ASP A 53 15.03 -22.44 6.23
CA ASP A 53 14.67 -23.24 7.41
C ASP A 53 13.16 -23.44 7.49
N LEU A 54 12.37 -22.41 7.16
CA LEU A 54 10.91 -22.51 7.09
C LEU A 54 10.47 -23.58 6.08
N LEU A 55 11.14 -23.66 4.92
CA LEU A 55 10.84 -24.67 3.91
C LEU A 55 11.25 -26.07 4.38
N THR A 56 12.42 -26.17 5.01
CA THR A 56 12.99 -27.45 5.47
C THR A 56 12.13 -28.05 6.57
N SER A 57 11.79 -27.25 7.60
CA SER A 57 10.91 -27.68 8.68
C SER A 57 9.53 -28.10 8.16
N ALA A 58 8.91 -27.28 7.30
CA ALA A 58 7.57 -27.58 6.78
C ALA A 58 7.51 -28.79 5.83
N LYS A 59 8.62 -29.12 5.13
CA LYS A 59 8.74 -30.33 4.30
C LYS A 59 9.00 -31.58 5.12
N ALA A 60 9.81 -31.46 6.18
CA ALA A 60 10.16 -32.58 7.05
C ALA A 60 8.94 -33.06 7.84
N ASP A 61 8.23 -32.12 8.48
CA ASP A 61 7.00 -32.40 9.21
C ASP A 61 6.09 -31.16 9.16
N ARG A 62 5.05 -31.24 8.33
CA ARG A 62 4.09 -30.16 8.16
C ARG A 62 3.32 -29.86 9.44
N GLU A 63 2.96 -30.88 10.22
CA GLU A 63 2.13 -30.69 11.41
C GLU A 63 2.93 -30.06 12.53
N ALA A 64 4.14 -30.55 12.79
CA ALA A 64 5.05 -29.94 13.76
C ALA A 64 5.40 -28.49 13.37
N PHE A 65 5.58 -28.20 12.08
CA PHE A 65 5.77 -26.82 11.61
C PHE A 65 4.54 -25.94 11.85
N GLU A 66 3.33 -26.45 11.65
CA GLU A 66 2.09 -25.71 11.93
C GLU A 66 1.88 -25.44 13.43
N ASP A 67 2.30 -26.36 14.30
CA ASP A 67 2.37 -26.15 15.74
C ASP A 67 3.36 -25.02 16.07
N GLU A 68 4.59 -25.10 15.56
CA GLU A 68 5.62 -24.08 15.78
C GLU A 68 5.20 -22.70 15.25
N LEU A 69 4.55 -22.66 14.08
CA LEU A 69 4.01 -21.43 13.51
C LEU A 69 2.88 -20.85 14.39
N SER A 70 2.05 -21.70 14.99
CA SER A 70 1.00 -21.25 15.91
C SER A 70 1.61 -20.66 17.19
N ASP A 71 2.62 -21.32 17.76
CA ASP A 71 3.37 -20.81 18.91
C ASP A 71 4.09 -19.48 18.61
N PHE A 72 4.66 -19.35 17.41
CA PHE A 72 5.26 -18.11 16.96
C PHE A 72 4.21 -16.98 16.91
N ILE A 73 3.04 -17.24 16.34
CA ILE A 73 1.95 -16.26 16.26
C ILE A 73 1.45 -15.87 17.66
N ASP A 74 1.29 -16.83 18.57
CA ASP A 74 0.93 -16.58 19.98
C ASP A 74 1.98 -15.73 20.68
N SER A 75 3.26 -15.94 20.39
CA SER A 75 4.35 -15.11 20.93
C SER A 75 4.26 -13.65 20.48
N LEU A 76 3.79 -13.38 19.25
CA LEU A 76 3.59 -12.01 18.75
C LEU A 76 2.42 -11.32 19.47
N PHE A 77 1.34 -12.07 19.73
CA PHE A 77 0.24 -11.57 20.55
C PHE A 77 0.69 -11.23 21.97
N ARG A 78 1.47 -12.10 22.62
CA ARG A 78 2.03 -11.86 23.96
C ARG A 78 2.93 -10.62 24.01
N LYS A 79 3.58 -10.26 22.89
CA LYS A 79 4.38 -9.04 22.73
C LYS A 79 3.52 -7.79 22.42
N GLY A 80 2.20 -7.91 22.37
CA GLY A 80 1.27 -6.81 22.11
C GLY A 80 1.21 -6.37 20.65
N GLU A 81 1.63 -7.21 19.70
CA GLU A 81 1.56 -6.85 18.28
C GLU A 81 0.10 -6.86 17.77
N ARG A 82 -0.28 -5.82 17.01
CA ARG A 82 -1.63 -5.72 16.42
C ARG A 82 -1.95 -6.91 15.51
N ALA A 83 -3.18 -7.41 15.59
CA ALA A 83 -3.68 -8.53 14.77
C ALA A 83 -3.47 -8.32 13.26
N ASP A 84 -3.56 -7.09 12.75
CA ASP A 84 -3.34 -6.78 11.33
C ASP A 84 -1.88 -7.00 10.92
N ASN A 85 -0.95 -6.64 11.81
CA ASN A 85 0.48 -6.85 11.57
C ASN A 85 0.82 -8.34 11.60
N ILE A 86 0.25 -9.09 12.55
CA ILE A 86 0.37 -10.55 12.63
C ILE A 86 -0.22 -11.20 11.37
N SER A 87 -1.39 -10.74 10.90
CA SER A 87 -2.01 -11.19 9.66
C SER A 87 -1.09 -10.99 8.45
N ASN A 88 -0.44 -9.84 8.36
CA ASN A 88 0.52 -9.55 7.29
C ASN A 88 1.75 -10.45 7.34
N LYS A 89 2.26 -10.77 8.53
CA LYS A 89 3.35 -11.75 8.70
C LYS A 89 2.93 -13.14 8.24
N LEU A 90 1.77 -13.63 8.67
CA LEU A 90 1.25 -14.92 8.24
C LEU A 90 1.05 -15.00 6.72
N LYS A 91 0.55 -13.91 6.09
CA LYS A 91 0.42 -13.82 4.63
C LYS A 91 1.77 -13.88 3.91
N ALA A 92 2.82 -13.28 4.47
CA ALA A 92 4.17 -13.34 3.89
C ALA A 92 4.74 -14.76 3.96
N ILE A 93 4.61 -15.43 5.12
CA ILE A 93 5.05 -16.83 5.32
C ILE A 93 4.30 -17.76 4.36
N LYS A 94 2.97 -17.70 4.33
CA LYS A 94 2.15 -18.51 3.41
C LYS A 94 2.53 -18.29 1.96
N SER A 95 2.73 -17.04 1.55
CA SER A 95 3.14 -16.74 0.18
C SER A 95 4.50 -17.35 -0.19
N TRP A 96 5.44 -17.42 0.75
CA TRP A 96 6.75 -18.01 0.52
C TRP A 96 6.66 -19.54 0.43
N LEU A 97 5.94 -20.16 1.37
CA LEU A 97 5.68 -21.60 1.39
C LEU A 97 4.95 -22.07 0.11
N GLU A 98 3.87 -21.39 -0.26
CA GLU A 98 3.06 -21.75 -1.43
C GLU A 98 3.84 -21.63 -2.74
N PHE A 99 4.69 -20.60 -2.88
CA PHE A 99 5.56 -20.46 -4.05
C PHE A 99 6.54 -21.64 -4.19
N ASN A 100 6.93 -22.24 -3.07
CA ASN A 100 7.79 -23.40 -2.99
C ASN A 100 7.03 -24.73 -2.90
N GLY A 101 5.72 -24.73 -3.21
CA GLY A 101 4.89 -25.94 -3.29
C GLY A 101 4.38 -26.48 -1.95
N ILE A 102 4.53 -25.73 -0.86
CA ILE A 102 4.10 -26.13 0.48
C ILE A 102 2.80 -25.40 0.84
N ARG A 103 1.73 -26.15 1.13
CA ARG A 103 0.46 -25.60 1.60
C ARG A 103 0.20 -26.03 3.04
N LEU A 104 -0.10 -25.04 3.88
CA LEU A 104 -0.61 -25.28 5.23
C LEU A 104 -2.06 -25.78 5.15
N GLN A 105 -2.42 -26.79 5.95
CA GLN A 105 -3.77 -27.32 6.08
C GLN A 105 -4.52 -26.69 7.25
N ARG A 106 -3.84 -26.41 8.36
CA ARG A 106 -4.48 -25.80 9.54
C ARG A 106 -4.80 -24.33 9.30
N LYS A 107 -5.99 -23.93 9.77
CA LYS A 107 -6.42 -22.53 9.75
C LYS A 107 -5.90 -21.79 10.99
N ILE A 108 -4.74 -21.18 10.85
CA ILE A 108 -4.15 -20.32 11.89
C ILE A 108 -4.89 -18.97 11.91
N LYS A 109 -5.48 -18.62 13.04
CA LYS A 109 -6.21 -17.36 13.25
C LYS A 109 -5.25 -16.26 13.73
N THR A 110 -5.47 -15.03 13.28
CA THR A 110 -4.63 -13.87 13.63
C THR A 110 -5.43 -12.77 14.32
N GLY A 111 -6.57 -13.10 14.94
CA GLY A 111 -7.46 -12.14 15.58
C GLY A 111 -8.05 -11.10 14.61
N THR A 112 -8.71 -10.10 15.18
CA THR A 112 -9.25 -8.93 14.48
C THR A 112 -8.68 -7.70 15.17
N SER A 113 -8.22 -6.72 14.40
CA SER A 113 -7.85 -5.43 14.99
C SER A 113 -9.06 -4.51 14.98
N GLU A 114 -9.27 -3.80 16.07
CA GLU A 114 -10.19 -2.67 16.07
C GLU A 114 -9.58 -1.53 15.25
N THR A 115 -10.43 -0.89 14.45
CA THR A 115 -10.07 0.36 13.78
C THR A 115 -10.37 1.46 14.78
N PRO A 116 -9.40 2.34 15.11
CA PRO A 116 -9.69 3.50 15.94
C PRO A 116 -10.84 4.31 15.33
N GLU A 117 -11.66 4.93 16.18
CA GLU A 117 -12.65 5.89 15.70
C GLU A 117 -11.92 7.09 15.06
N GLU A 118 -12.03 7.23 13.74
CA GLU A 118 -11.53 8.39 13.00
C GLU A 118 -12.66 9.41 12.83
N THR A 119 -12.39 10.68 13.12
CA THR A 119 -13.36 11.78 12.93
C THR A 119 -13.12 12.46 11.59
N VAL A 120 -14.20 12.65 10.82
CA VAL A 120 -14.15 13.44 9.58
C VAL A 120 -14.06 14.92 9.94
N PRO A 121 -13.13 15.70 9.35
CA PRO A 121 -13.03 17.13 9.63
C PRO A 121 -14.35 17.86 9.34
N SER A 122 -14.71 18.80 10.21
CA SER A 122 -15.78 19.76 9.94
C SER A 122 -15.41 20.71 8.79
N HIS A 123 -16.41 21.40 8.23
CA HIS A 123 -16.17 22.41 7.19
C HIS A 123 -15.18 23.50 7.65
N GLU A 124 -15.23 23.92 8.93
CA GLU A 124 -14.33 24.94 9.47
C GLU A 124 -12.89 24.42 9.63
N GLU A 125 -12.71 23.18 10.07
CA GLU A 125 -11.39 22.54 10.18
C GLU A 125 -10.77 22.32 8.81
N LEU A 126 -11.58 21.87 7.83
CA LEU A 126 -11.14 21.70 6.46
C LEU A 126 -10.73 23.05 5.84
N ALA A 127 -11.52 24.11 6.05
CA ALA A 127 -11.17 25.44 5.59
C ALA A 127 -9.89 25.98 6.24
N ARG A 128 -9.67 25.69 7.54
CA ARG A 128 -8.41 26.00 8.24
C ARG A 128 -7.23 25.27 7.59
N LEU A 129 -7.37 23.97 7.32
CA LEU A 129 -6.34 23.15 6.67
C LEU A 129 -5.91 23.78 5.34
N PHE A 130 -6.86 24.12 4.46
CA PHE A 130 -6.52 24.71 3.16
C PHE A 130 -5.78 26.04 3.26
N ARG A 131 -6.11 26.89 4.24
CA ARG A 131 -5.40 28.17 4.46
C ARG A 131 -3.93 27.99 4.85
N PHE A 132 -3.60 26.94 5.59
CA PHE A 132 -2.22 26.66 6.02
C PHE A 132 -1.44 25.77 5.04
N CYS A 133 -2.12 25.05 4.16
CA CYS A 133 -1.45 24.24 3.14
C CYS A 133 -0.74 25.13 2.10
N PRO A 134 0.52 24.83 1.75
CA PRO A 134 1.16 25.43 0.58
C PRO A 134 0.40 25.05 -0.71
N PRO A 135 0.56 25.81 -1.81
CA PRO A 135 -0.29 25.68 -3.00
C PRO A 135 -0.37 24.24 -3.56
N ARG A 136 0.77 23.54 -3.66
CA ARG A 136 0.82 22.18 -4.21
C ARG A 136 0.04 21.18 -3.35
N GLU A 137 0.25 21.22 -2.03
CA GLU A 137 -0.42 20.36 -1.06
C GLU A 137 -1.90 20.70 -0.95
N ARG A 138 -2.26 21.98 -1.10
CA ARG A 138 -3.64 22.46 -1.12
C ARG A 138 -4.41 21.87 -2.29
N VAL A 139 -3.83 21.85 -3.49
CA VAL A 139 -4.42 21.19 -4.66
C VAL A 139 -4.60 19.69 -4.39
N ALA A 140 -3.57 19.01 -3.89
CA ALA A 140 -3.66 17.58 -3.57
C ALA A 140 -4.79 17.29 -2.56
N ALA A 141 -4.86 18.07 -1.48
CA ALA A 141 -5.91 17.98 -0.48
C ALA A 141 -7.30 18.26 -1.08
N ALA A 142 -7.42 19.22 -2.01
CA ALA A 142 -8.68 19.57 -2.66
C ALA A 142 -9.22 18.43 -3.52
N PHE A 143 -8.35 17.75 -4.28
CA PHE A 143 -8.76 16.56 -5.03
C PHE A 143 -9.21 15.43 -4.11
N MET A 144 -8.56 15.20 -2.98
CA MET A 144 -8.97 14.17 -2.02
C MET A 144 -10.31 14.53 -1.35
N ALA A 145 -10.45 15.77 -0.87
CA ALA A 145 -11.61 16.22 -0.13
C ALA A 145 -12.85 16.39 -1.02
N PHE A 146 -12.70 16.99 -2.20
CA PHE A 146 -13.83 17.38 -3.04
C PHE A 146 -14.10 16.43 -4.20
N ALA A 147 -13.07 15.73 -4.69
CA ALA A 147 -13.23 14.75 -5.78
C ALA A 147 -13.18 13.29 -5.30
N GLY A 148 -12.92 13.05 -4.01
CA GLY A 148 -12.92 11.72 -3.41
C GLY A 148 -11.85 10.78 -3.97
N VAL A 149 -10.77 11.32 -4.54
CA VAL A 149 -9.69 10.49 -5.08
C VAL A 149 -8.75 10.00 -3.97
N ARG A 150 -8.15 8.83 -4.17
CA ARG A 150 -7.11 8.32 -3.26
C ARG A 150 -5.79 9.07 -3.50
N PRO A 151 -4.90 9.17 -2.50
CA PRO A 151 -3.54 9.69 -2.71
C PRO A 151 -2.82 9.02 -3.89
N GLU A 152 -3.02 7.71 -4.08
CA GLU A 152 -2.41 6.94 -5.17
C GLU A 152 -2.87 7.36 -6.58
N VAL A 153 -4.02 8.03 -6.69
CA VAL A 153 -4.47 8.64 -7.95
C VAL A 153 -3.63 9.87 -8.27
N LEU A 154 -3.28 10.66 -7.26
CA LEU A 154 -2.46 11.87 -7.42
C LEU A 154 -1.01 11.52 -7.75
N GLY A 155 -0.50 10.45 -7.17
CA GLY A 155 0.81 9.88 -7.50
C GLY A 155 0.88 8.41 -7.12
N ASN A 156 1.27 7.56 -8.07
CA ASN A 156 1.37 6.12 -7.85
C ASN A 156 2.53 5.77 -6.90
N TYR A 157 2.56 4.52 -6.43
CA TYR A 157 3.54 4.05 -5.45
C TYR A 157 5.01 4.33 -5.81
N THR A 158 5.36 4.25 -7.10
CA THR A 158 6.72 4.46 -7.60
C THR A 158 7.03 5.92 -7.95
N GLY A 159 6.04 6.81 -7.89
CA GLY A 159 6.17 8.22 -8.31
C GLY A 159 6.39 8.40 -9.82
N THR A 160 6.02 7.41 -10.64
CA THR A 160 6.24 7.41 -12.10
C THR A 160 5.00 7.78 -12.91
N ASP A 161 3.81 7.74 -12.31
CA ASP A 161 2.55 8.16 -12.92
C ASP A 161 1.63 8.77 -11.84
N GLY A 162 0.63 9.52 -12.27
CA GLY A 162 -0.31 10.22 -11.40
C GLY A 162 -1.35 10.99 -12.22
N LEU A 163 -2.24 11.71 -11.57
CA LEU A 163 -3.23 12.54 -12.25
C LEU A 163 -2.53 13.64 -13.06
N LYS A 164 -2.94 13.83 -14.32
CA LYS A 164 -2.36 14.81 -15.25
C LYS A 164 -3.39 15.88 -15.62
N LEU A 165 -2.92 17.02 -16.12
CA LEU A 165 -3.82 18.06 -16.66
C LEU A 165 -4.67 17.53 -17.83
N SER A 166 -4.14 16.60 -18.64
CA SER A 166 -4.88 15.93 -19.71
C SER A 166 -6.05 15.08 -19.21
N ASP A 167 -6.06 14.72 -17.92
CA ASP A 167 -7.14 13.97 -17.30
C ASP A 167 -8.33 14.88 -16.89
N LEU A 168 -8.20 16.20 -17.09
CA LEU A 168 -9.18 17.25 -16.80
C LEU A 168 -9.67 17.87 -18.12
N PRO A 169 -10.67 17.28 -18.82
CA PRO A 169 -11.01 17.64 -20.19
C PRO A 169 -11.52 19.09 -20.35
N GLU A 170 -12.13 19.63 -19.32
CA GLU A 170 -12.70 21.00 -19.30
C GLU A 170 -11.68 22.05 -18.85
N LEU A 171 -10.46 21.65 -18.48
CA LEU A 171 -9.39 22.57 -18.10
C LEU A 171 -8.74 23.16 -19.35
N LYS A 172 -8.63 24.49 -19.41
CA LYS A 172 -7.88 25.21 -20.45
C LYS A 172 -6.80 26.07 -19.84
N VAL A 173 -5.63 26.07 -20.47
CA VAL A 173 -4.54 26.99 -20.14
C VAL A 173 -4.38 27.94 -21.33
N ARG A 174 -4.76 29.21 -21.14
CA ARG A 174 -4.71 30.26 -22.17
C ARG A 174 -3.95 31.45 -21.61
N GLU A 175 -2.91 31.90 -22.32
CA GLU A 175 -2.14 33.10 -21.94
C GLU A 175 -1.61 33.05 -20.48
N GLY A 176 -1.23 31.86 -20.00
CA GLY A 176 -0.78 31.66 -18.61
C GLY A 176 -1.88 31.64 -17.55
N LYS A 177 -3.15 31.74 -17.94
CA LYS A 177 -4.32 31.60 -17.06
C LYS A 177 -4.92 30.21 -17.16
N VAL A 178 -5.35 29.68 -16.02
CA VAL A 178 -6.04 28.39 -15.91
C VAL A 178 -7.55 28.64 -15.78
N GLU A 179 -8.32 28.14 -16.74
CA GLU A 179 -9.76 28.34 -16.88
C GLU A 179 -10.49 27.00 -16.96
N ALA A 180 -11.76 26.98 -16.54
CA ALA A 180 -12.64 25.83 -16.64
C ALA A 180 -13.78 26.14 -17.60
N GLU A 181 -14.01 25.29 -18.61
CA GLU A 181 -15.15 25.41 -19.51
C GLU A 181 -16.48 25.09 -18.81
N THR A 182 -16.46 24.13 -17.88
CA THR A 182 -17.62 23.68 -17.10
C THR A 182 -17.22 23.43 -15.65
N LEU A 183 -18.12 23.73 -14.70
CA LEU A 183 -17.99 23.38 -13.29
C LEU A 183 -19.28 22.67 -12.80
N PRO A 184 -19.19 21.63 -11.95
CA PRO A 184 -17.96 21.01 -11.43
C PRO A 184 -17.19 20.27 -12.53
N MET A 185 -15.86 20.30 -12.44
CA MET A 185 -14.98 19.81 -13.50
C MET A 185 -14.85 18.29 -13.47
N LYS A 186 -14.98 17.61 -14.61
CA LYS A 186 -14.75 16.17 -14.71
C LYS A 186 -13.28 15.82 -14.48
N VAL A 187 -13.03 14.78 -13.70
CA VAL A 187 -11.71 14.22 -13.43
C VAL A 187 -11.69 12.77 -13.91
N ASN A 188 -10.94 12.49 -14.98
CA ASN A 188 -10.81 11.13 -15.51
C ASN A 188 -9.70 10.37 -14.78
N VAL A 189 -10.05 9.31 -14.06
CA VAL A 189 -9.06 8.45 -13.41
C VAL A 189 -8.73 7.27 -14.31
N ARG A 190 -7.50 7.29 -14.84
CA ARG A 190 -6.97 6.24 -15.71
C ARG A 190 -6.78 4.93 -14.96
N ARG A 191 -6.93 3.81 -15.68
CA ARG A 191 -6.68 2.45 -15.19
C ARG A 191 -5.33 2.28 -14.49
N SER A 192 -4.28 2.96 -14.96
CA SER A 192 -2.91 2.86 -14.42
C SER A 192 -2.75 3.42 -13.00
N ILE A 193 -3.61 4.36 -12.61
CA ILE A 193 -3.57 5.08 -11.32
C ILE A 193 -4.80 4.76 -10.45
N SER A 194 -5.59 3.76 -10.86
CA SER A 194 -6.76 3.26 -10.13
C SER A 194 -6.42 1.99 -9.37
N LYS A 195 -6.67 1.98 -8.06
CA LYS A 195 -6.46 0.80 -7.21
C LYS A 195 -7.14 -0.47 -7.74
N GLY A 196 -8.35 -0.32 -8.29
CA GLY A 196 -9.13 -1.41 -8.85
C GLY A 196 -8.74 -1.80 -10.28
N ARG A 197 -7.77 -1.10 -10.89
CA ARG A 197 -7.37 -1.26 -12.30
C ARG A 197 -8.52 -1.08 -13.29
N ASN A 198 -9.40 -0.12 -13.00
CA ASN A 198 -10.53 0.27 -13.84
C ASN A 198 -10.47 1.77 -14.15
N ASN A 199 -10.94 2.16 -15.34
CA ASN A 199 -11.19 3.56 -15.65
C ASN A 199 -12.48 4.01 -14.96
N TYR A 200 -12.46 5.22 -14.39
CA TYR A 200 -13.66 5.87 -13.89
C TYR A 200 -13.50 7.38 -13.98
N PHE A 201 -14.57 8.13 -13.70
CA PHE A 201 -14.48 9.57 -13.54
C PHE A 201 -15.14 9.99 -12.23
N THR A 202 -14.72 11.16 -11.75
CA THR A 202 -15.30 11.89 -10.62
C THR A 202 -15.38 13.37 -10.98
N PHE A 203 -15.72 14.24 -10.04
CA PHE A 203 -15.87 15.67 -10.26
C PHE A 203 -15.08 16.48 -9.23
N LEU A 204 -14.43 17.55 -9.66
CA LEU A 204 -13.82 18.56 -8.80
C LEU A 204 -14.77 19.76 -8.69
N SER A 205 -15.12 20.15 -7.46
CA SER A 205 -16.00 21.28 -7.20
C SER A 205 -15.39 22.61 -7.68
N SER A 206 -16.21 23.66 -7.76
CA SER A 206 -15.76 25.03 -8.03
C SER A 206 -14.71 25.52 -7.02
N GLU A 207 -14.86 25.15 -5.74
CA GLU A 207 -13.88 25.44 -4.70
C GLU A 207 -12.55 24.72 -4.94
N GLY A 208 -12.60 23.43 -5.29
CA GLY A 208 -11.39 22.69 -5.67
C GLY A 208 -10.68 23.28 -6.89
N PHE A 209 -11.46 23.75 -7.87
CA PHE A 209 -10.90 24.45 -9.04
C PHE A 209 -10.25 25.79 -8.67
N ASN A 210 -10.79 26.52 -7.70
CA ASN A 210 -10.18 27.77 -7.23
C ASN A 210 -8.77 27.52 -6.66
N TYR A 211 -8.53 26.40 -5.99
CA TYR A 211 -7.19 26.03 -5.55
C TYR A 211 -6.29 25.55 -6.69
N LEU A 212 -6.86 24.88 -7.71
CA LEU A 212 -6.09 24.38 -8.86
C LEU A 212 -5.52 25.50 -9.75
N LYS A 213 -6.23 26.64 -9.86
CA LYS A 213 -5.83 27.75 -10.74
C LYS A 213 -4.83 28.74 -10.12
N GLU A 214 -4.58 28.64 -8.81
CA GLU A 214 -3.57 29.42 -8.07
C GLU A 214 -2.15 28.99 -8.46
#